data_AF-A0A1G9N5E2-F1
#
_entry.id   AF-A0A1G9N5E2-F1
#
_cell.length_a   1.000
_cell.length_b   1.000
_cell.length_c   1.000
_cell.angle_alpha   90.00
_cell.angle_beta   90.00
_cell.angle_gamma   90.00
#
_symmetry.space_group_name_H-M   'P 1'
#
loop_
_entity.id
_entity.type
_entity.pdbx_description
1 polymer ?
#
loop_
_entity_poly.entity_id
_entity_poly.type
_entity_poly.pdbx_seq_one_letter_code
_entity_poly.pdbx_strand_id
1 'polypeptide(L)'
;MNDTHESSGSVGERRLQQLLGTADQAGDFYDRQVQPQLTGQMADFIARQTMMFLSTADAGGACDITFRAGPPGFVTVLDDRTVTYPEYRGNGVLASAGNITENPHVGLFFVDFTDDHIGLHVNGAARLRADEDQRRACPGLPVDTAPGRRPEFWVHITVEEAYVHCSKHIPHLEPAPRPRQRADRPRDGEYFVAPGGLRAPAYGPVPPAQAPPVTYPGGARV
;
A
#
# COMPACT_ATOMS: atom_id res chain seq x y z
N MET A 1 -0.05 -31.10 -7.58
CA MET A 1 -0.87 -30.88 -8.80
C MET A 1 -2.31 -30.64 -8.39
N ASN A 2 -2.67 -29.40 -8.11
CA ASN A 2 -3.62 -28.64 -8.92
C ASN A 2 -3.67 -27.21 -8.40
N ASP A 3 -3.15 -26.29 -9.23
CA ASP A 3 -3.22 -24.85 -9.08
C ASP A 3 -4.68 -24.40 -9.05
N THR A 4 -5.15 -23.87 -7.93
CA THR A 4 -6.36 -23.04 -7.90
C THR A 4 -5.95 -21.59 -8.17
N HIS A 5 -5.63 -21.30 -9.43
CA HIS A 5 -5.98 -19.98 -9.97
C HIS A 5 -7.34 -20.15 -10.67
N GLU A 6 -8.40 -20.20 -9.86
CA GLU A 6 -9.78 -20.19 -10.34
C GLU A 6 -10.13 -18.80 -10.89
N SER A 7 -9.64 -18.46 -12.08
CA SER A 7 -9.95 -17.25 -12.88
C SER A 7 -9.70 -15.90 -12.20
N SER A 8 -9.20 -14.92 -12.97
CA SER A 8 -8.94 -13.56 -12.49
C SER A 8 -10.20 -12.86 -11.96
N GLY A 9 -9.99 -11.90 -11.07
CA GLY A 9 -11.05 -11.16 -10.40
C GLY A 9 -11.75 -11.94 -9.29
N SER A 10 -12.58 -11.25 -8.52
CA SER A 10 -13.39 -11.89 -7.48
C SER A 10 -14.63 -12.58 -8.06
N VAL A 11 -15.17 -13.58 -7.34
CA VAL A 11 -16.45 -14.22 -7.70
C VAL A 11 -17.58 -13.17 -7.81
N GLY A 12 -17.55 -12.15 -6.95
CA GLY A 12 -18.52 -11.04 -6.98
C GLY A 12 -18.42 -10.21 -8.25
N GLU A 13 -17.21 -9.83 -8.67
CA GLU A 13 -16.97 -9.13 -9.93
C GLU A 13 -17.50 -9.92 -11.12
N ARG A 14 -17.11 -11.19 -11.23
CA ARG A 14 -17.53 -12.04 -12.36
C ARG A 14 -19.04 -12.20 -12.42
N ARG A 15 -19.70 -12.39 -11.27
CA ARG A 15 -21.17 -12.46 -11.21
C ARG A 15 -21.82 -11.16 -11.66
N LEU A 16 -21.30 -10.00 -11.24
CA LEU A 16 -21.83 -8.71 -11.67
C LEU A 16 -21.60 -8.48 -13.16
N GLN A 17 -20.43 -8.84 -13.70
CA GLN A 17 -20.13 -8.74 -15.12
C GLN A 17 -21.07 -9.60 -15.97
N GLN A 18 -21.40 -10.80 -15.51
CA GLN A 18 -22.43 -11.65 -16.14
C GLN A 18 -23.80 -10.99 -16.12
N LEU A 19 -24.24 -10.49 -14.95
CA LEU A 19 -25.55 -9.84 -14.80
C LEU A 19 -25.70 -8.58 -15.65
N LEU A 20 -24.60 -7.84 -15.85
CA LEU A 20 -24.57 -6.61 -16.61
C LEU A 20 -24.20 -6.80 -18.09
N GLY A 21 -23.91 -8.03 -18.53
CA GLY A 21 -23.50 -8.33 -19.90
C GLY A 21 -22.13 -7.76 -20.30
N THR A 22 -21.22 -7.58 -19.34
CA THR A 22 -19.87 -7.01 -19.55
C THR A 22 -18.74 -8.03 -19.40
N ALA A 23 -19.06 -9.33 -19.35
CA ALA A 23 -18.08 -10.40 -19.15
C ALA A 23 -16.96 -10.40 -20.20
N ASP A 24 -17.28 -10.22 -21.49
CA ASP A 24 -16.27 -10.20 -22.56
C ASP A 24 -15.31 -8.99 -22.42
N GLN A 25 -15.85 -7.81 -22.08
CA GLN A 25 -15.04 -6.61 -21.84
C GLN A 25 -14.11 -6.77 -20.65
N ALA A 26 -14.59 -7.42 -19.58
CA ALA A 26 -13.77 -7.73 -18.42
C ALA A 26 -12.68 -8.76 -18.75
N GLY A 27 -13.01 -9.79 -19.55
CA GLY A 27 -12.03 -10.75 -20.05
C GLY A 27 -10.91 -10.07 -20.84
N ASP A 28 -11.27 -9.21 -21.80
CA ASP A 28 -10.29 -8.43 -22.58
C ASP A 28 -9.39 -7.54 -21.68
N PHE A 29 -9.92 -7.00 -20.59
CA PHE A 29 -9.11 -6.26 -19.61
C PHE A 29 -8.11 -7.17 -18.89
N TYR A 30 -8.57 -8.27 -18.30
CA TYR A 30 -7.71 -9.21 -17.58
C TYR A 30 -6.65 -9.83 -18.48
N ASP A 31 -7.01 -10.22 -19.70
CA ASP A 31 -6.09 -10.92 -20.62
C ASP A 31 -5.02 -9.99 -21.21
N ARG A 32 -5.29 -8.68 -21.32
CA ARG A 32 -4.39 -7.75 -22.03
C ARG A 32 -3.70 -6.74 -21.13
N GLN A 33 -4.31 -6.37 -20.01
CA GLN A 33 -3.85 -5.27 -19.17
C GLN A 33 -3.30 -5.72 -17.82
N VAL A 34 -3.74 -6.88 -17.33
CA VAL A 34 -3.27 -7.43 -16.05
C VAL A 34 -2.04 -8.29 -16.28
N GLN A 35 -0.96 -7.94 -15.59
CA GLN A 35 0.31 -8.65 -15.63
C GLN A 35 0.51 -9.40 -14.31
N PRO A 36 0.95 -10.67 -14.31
CA PRO A 36 1.18 -11.43 -13.08
C PRO A 36 2.49 -11.05 -12.35
N GLN A 37 3.19 -10.04 -12.86
CA GLN A 37 4.47 -9.52 -12.38
C GLN A 37 4.70 -8.13 -12.98
N LEU A 38 5.63 -7.37 -12.39
CA LEU A 38 6.02 -6.06 -12.89
C LEU A 38 6.77 -6.17 -14.21
N THR A 39 6.43 -5.32 -15.16
CA THR A 39 7.26 -5.08 -16.34
C THR A 39 8.38 -4.11 -16.00
N GLY A 40 9.42 -4.04 -16.85
CA GLY A 40 10.48 -3.02 -16.69
C GLY A 40 9.92 -1.58 -16.65
N GLN A 41 8.93 -1.28 -17.48
CA GLN A 41 8.26 0.03 -17.49
C GLN A 41 7.51 0.32 -16.19
N MET A 42 6.87 -0.69 -15.60
CA MET A 42 6.22 -0.56 -14.29
C MET A 42 7.26 -0.33 -13.19
N ALA A 43 8.39 -1.02 -13.23
CA ALA A 43 9.48 -0.82 -12.29
C ALA A 43 10.06 0.60 -12.38
N ASP A 44 10.31 1.09 -13.59
CA ASP A 44 10.75 2.46 -13.85
C ASP A 44 9.71 3.50 -13.40
N PHE A 45 8.41 3.18 -13.54
CA PHE A 45 7.31 4.00 -13.03
C PHE A 45 7.37 4.10 -11.52
N ILE A 46 7.44 2.98 -10.81
CA ILE A 46 7.52 2.94 -9.34
C ILE A 46 8.76 3.69 -8.84
N ALA A 47 9.92 3.50 -9.48
CA ALA A 47 11.19 4.09 -9.05
C ALA A 47 11.19 5.63 -9.06
N ARG A 48 10.40 6.27 -9.93
CA ARG A 48 10.29 7.74 -9.96
C ARG A 48 9.22 8.32 -9.02
N GLN A 49 8.34 7.49 -8.45
CA GLN A 49 7.26 7.99 -7.61
C GLN A 49 7.77 8.54 -6.28
N THR A 50 7.13 9.62 -5.83
CA THR A 50 7.36 10.25 -4.53
C THR A 50 6.22 10.04 -3.56
N MET A 51 5.16 9.38 -4.02
CA MET A 51 3.99 9.04 -3.22
C MET A 51 3.38 7.70 -3.64
N MET A 52 2.69 7.07 -2.71
CA MET A 52 1.95 5.82 -2.90
C MET A 52 0.77 5.80 -1.93
N PHE A 53 -0.35 5.22 -2.37
CA PHE A 53 -1.47 4.87 -1.50
C PHE A 53 -1.44 3.37 -1.24
N LEU A 54 -1.57 2.97 0.02
CA LEU A 54 -1.60 1.58 0.44
C LEU A 54 -2.98 1.24 0.99
N SER A 55 -3.62 0.25 0.40
CA SER A 55 -4.83 -0.38 0.89
C SER A 55 -4.49 -1.67 1.64
N THR A 56 -5.05 -1.81 2.83
CA THR A 56 -4.93 -3.00 3.69
C THR A 56 -6.29 -3.29 4.32
N ALA A 57 -6.55 -4.52 4.72
CA ALA A 57 -7.69 -4.85 5.56
C ALA A 57 -7.28 -5.80 6.68
N ASP A 58 -7.93 -5.74 7.83
CA ASP A 58 -7.77 -6.75 8.88
C ASP A 58 -8.39 -8.10 8.47
N ALA A 59 -8.33 -9.11 9.34
CA ALA A 59 -8.94 -10.42 9.09
C ALA A 59 -10.48 -10.37 9.01
N GLY A 60 -11.11 -9.34 9.58
CA GLY A 60 -12.55 -9.10 9.52
C GLY A 60 -13.02 -8.35 8.27
N GLY A 61 -12.08 -7.86 7.46
CA GLY A 61 -12.35 -7.06 6.26
C GLY A 61 -12.55 -5.57 6.55
N ALA A 62 -12.26 -5.09 7.76
CA ALA A 62 -12.20 -3.65 8.01
C ALA A 62 -10.99 -3.07 7.28
N CYS A 63 -11.23 -2.11 6.39
CA CYS A 63 -10.22 -1.60 5.48
C CYS A 63 -9.64 -0.25 5.94
N ASP A 64 -8.36 -0.07 5.63
CA ASP A 64 -7.62 1.17 5.82
C ASP A 64 -6.92 1.56 4.52
N ILE A 65 -6.85 2.86 4.28
CA ILE A 65 -5.99 3.45 3.25
C ILE A 65 -4.99 4.38 3.91
N THR A 66 -3.71 4.21 3.59
CA THR A 66 -2.65 5.09 4.08
C THR A 66 -1.88 5.73 2.93
N PHE A 67 -1.58 7.02 3.09
CA PHE A 67 -0.70 7.75 2.19
C PHE A 67 0.75 7.60 2.66
N ARG A 68 1.63 7.20 1.74
CA ARG A 68 3.07 7.10 1.96
C ARG A 68 3.76 8.05 0.99
N ALA A 69 4.76 8.77 1.50
CA ALA A 69 5.57 9.67 0.69
C ALA A 69 7.03 9.58 1.08
N GLY A 70 7.89 9.79 0.09
CA GLY A 70 9.33 9.75 0.23
C GLY A 70 10.03 10.33 -1.00
N PRO A 71 11.37 10.38 -1.00
CA PRO A 71 12.11 10.72 -2.21
C PRO A 71 11.84 9.68 -3.32
N PRO A 72 12.10 10.01 -4.59
CA PRO A 72 12.09 9.00 -5.66
C PRO A 72 12.91 7.77 -5.26
N GLY A 73 12.33 6.58 -5.48
CA GLY A 73 12.93 5.30 -5.09
C GLY A 73 12.69 4.88 -3.64
N PHE A 74 11.84 5.60 -2.88
CA PHE A 74 11.48 5.18 -1.51
C PHE A 74 10.76 3.82 -1.48
N VAL A 75 10.03 3.49 -2.55
CA VAL A 75 9.63 2.12 -2.86
C VAL A 75 10.70 1.53 -3.79
N THR A 76 11.37 0.48 -3.33
CA THR A 76 12.40 -0.21 -4.08
C THR A 76 11.82 -1.47 -4.73
N VAL A 77 11.94 -1.56 -6.05
CA VAL A 77 11.68 -2.80 -6.80
C VAL A 77 12.93 -3.65 -6.73
N LEU A 78 12.81 -4.85 -6.13
CA LEU A 78 13.93 -5.77 -5.95
C LEU A 78 14.09 -6.70 -7.16
N ASP A 79 12.96 -7.12 -7.73
CA ASP A 79 12.86 -7.92 -8.95
C ASP A 79 11.44 -7.77 -9.55
N ASP A 80 11.13 -8.51 -10.61
CA ASP A 80 9.83 -8.44 -11.30
C ASP A 80 8.64 -8.87 -10.42
N ARG A 81 8.88 -9.55 -9.30
CA ARG A 81 7.83 -10.05 -8.40
C ARG A 81 7.92 -9.49 -7.00
N THR A 82 8.80 -8.52 -6.75
CA THR A 82 9.08 -8.11 -5.39
C THR A 82 9.31 -6.61 -5.28
N VAL A 83 8.53 -5.96 -4.41
CA VAL A 83 8.73 -4.57 -4.02
C VAL A 83 8.86 -4.46 -2.51
N THR A 84 9.58 -3.45 -2.05
CA THR A 84 9.72 -3.18 -0.62
C THR A 84 9.82 -1.70 -0.33
N TYR A 85 9.30 -1.28 0.83
CA TYR A 85 9.46 0.08 1.31
C TYR A 85 9.72 0.10 2.83
N PRO A 86 10.44 1.11 3.33
CA PRO A 86 10.71 1.23 4.75
C PRO A 86 9.52 1.85 5.49
N GLU A 87 9.21 1.33 6.68
CA GLU A 87 8.32 1.98 7.63
C GLU A 87 9.18 2.67 8.70
N TYR A 88 8.94 3.96 8.91
CA TYR A 88 9.64 4.74 9.94
C TYR A 88 8.75 4.95 11.15
N ARG A 89 9.35 5.35 12.27
CA ARG A 89 8.63 5.72 13.49
C ARG A 89 7.55 6.78 13.19
N GLY A 90 6.30 6.38 13.37
CA GLY A 90 5.12 7.22 13.15
C GLY A 90 4.39 7.62 14.43
N ASN A 91 3.08 7.82 14.32
CA ASN A 91 2.17 8.19 15.42
C ASN A 91 1.77 7.01 16.33
N GLY A 92 2.30 5.81 16.08
CA GLY A 92 2.01 4.60 16.86
C GLY A 92 0.70 3.89 16.54
N VAL A 93 -0.10 4.38 15.58
CA VAL A 93 -1.37 3.73 15.21
C VAL A 93 -1.15 2.39 14.52
N LEU A 94 -0.09 2.27 13.70
CA LEU A 94 0.33 1.03 13.05
C LEU A 94 -0.77 0.31 12.23
N ALA A 95 -1.85 0.99 11.81
CA ALA A 95 -3.02 0.39 11.15
C ALA A 95 -2.66 -0.60 10.04
N SER A 96 -1.94 -0.15 9.01
CA SER A 96 -1.53 -1.03 7.91
C SER A 96 -0.63 -2.19 8.36
N ALA A 97 0.28 -1.96 9.32
CA ALA A 97 1.18 -3.01 9.79
C ALA A 97 0.44 -4.08 10.61
N GLY A 98 -0.50 -3.66 11.47
CA GLY A 98 -1.40 -4.56 12.18
C GLY A 98 -2.24 -5.39 11.21
N ASN A 99 -2.91 -4.73 10.26
CA ASN A 99 -3.70 -5.41 9.22
C ASN A 99 -2.87 -6.44 8.46
N ILE A 100 -1.65 -6.11 8.02
CA ILE A 100 -0.73 -7.03 7.31
C ILE A 100 -0.41 -8.28 8.15
N THR A 101 -0.32 -8.16 9.48
CA THR A 101 -0.03 -9.31 10.34
C THR A 101 -1.19 -10.29 10.47
N GLU A 102 -2.42 -9.84 10.20
CA GLU A 102 -3.64 -10.65 10.24
C GLU A 102 -4.08 -11.12 8.84
N ASN A 103 -3.83 -10.28 7.83
CA ASN A 103 -4.24 -10.46 6.45
C ASN A 103 -3.14 -9.89 5.53
N PRO A 104 -2.38 -10.74 4.83
CA PRO A 104 -1.23 -10.29 4.04
C PRO A 104 -1.63 -9.58 2.75
N HIS A 105 -2.90 -9.61 2.33
CA HIS A 105 -3.29 -9.06 1.03
C HIS A 105 -3.30 -7.52 1.07
N VAL A 106 -2.55 -6.93 0.14
CA VAL A 106 -2.40 -5.47 0.03
C VAL A 106 -2.60 -5.00 -1.41
N GLY A 107 -3.10 -3.77 -1.55
CA GLY A 107 -3.14 -3.06 -2.81
C GLY A 107 -2.29 -1.79 -2.73
N LEU A 108 -1.38 -1.60 -3.66
CA LEU A 108 -0.57 -0.41 -3.81
C LEU A 108 -1.06 0.35 -5.03
N PHE A 109 -1.31 1.64 -4.86
CA PHE A 109 -1.68 2.53 -5.95
C PHE A 109 -0.65 3.66 -6.07
N PHE A 110 -0.03 3.70 -7.24
CA PHE A 110 0.87 4.75 -7.67
C PHE A 110 0.16 5.60 -8.72
N VAL A 111 0.39 6.91 -8.71
CA VAL A 111 -0.25 7.82 -9.65
C VAL A 111 0.67 8.99 -9.94
N ASP A 112 0.84 9.27 -11.23
CA ASP A 112 1.50 10.47 -11.70
C ASP A 112 0.44 11.49 -12.10
N PHE A 113 0.50 12.68 -11.49
CA PHE A 113 -0.37 13.81 -11.79
C PHE A 113 0.30 14.85 -12.70
N THR A 114 1.57 14.65 -13.05
CA THR A 114 2.43 15.66 -13.65
C THR A 114 2.70 15.36 -15.13
N ASP A 115 3.38 14.26 -15.42
CA ASP A 115 3.97 13.99 -16.73
C ASP A 115 3.11 13.01 -17.56
N ASP A 116 2.86 11.82 -17.04
CA ASP A 116 2.18 10.72 -17.75
C ASP A 116 0.65 10.70 -17.54
N HIS A 117 0.17 11.33 -16.46
CA HIS A 117 -1.23 11.29 -16.03
C HIS A 117 -1.78 9.87 -15.88
N ILE A 118 -0.94 8.92 -15.46
CA ILE A 118 -1.30 7.51 -15.41
C ILE A 118 -1.18 6.96 -13.99
N GLY A 119 -2.00 5.96 -13.66
CA GLY A 119 -1.87 5.21 -12.42
C GLY A 119 -1.42 3.77 -12.65
N LEU A 120 -0.85 3.17 -11.61
CA LEU A 120 -0.44 1.78 -11.58
C LEU A 120 -0.97 1.14 -10.30
N HIS A 121 -1.75 0.08 -10.46
CA HIS A 121 -2.14 -0.83 -9.39
C HIS A 121 -1.12 -1.94 -9.29
N VAL A 122 -0.74 -2.28 -8.06
CA VAL A 122 0.10 -3.45 -7.74
C VAL A 122 -0.54 -4.14 -6.55
N ASN A 123 -1.06 -5.35 -6.76
CA ASN A 123 -1.65 -6.15 -5.71
C ASN A 123 -0.70 -7.30 -5.35
N GLY A 124 -0.72 -7.71 -4.09
CA GLY A 124 0.10 -8.83 -3.66
C GLY A 124 0.00 -9.14 -2.18
N ALA A 125 0.93 -9.98 -1.73
CA ALA A 125 1.04 -10.42 -0.36
C ALA A 125 2.22 -9.74 0.36
N ALA A 126 1.92 -9.01 1.43
CA ALA A 126 2.88 -8.30 2.25
C ALA A 126 3.33 -9.11 3.48
N ARG A 127 4.55 -8.84 3.93
CA ARG A 127 5.09 -9.28 5.21
C ARG A 127 6.00 -8.22 5.81
N LEU A 128 6.07 -8.16 7.13
CA LEU A 128 6.99 -7.28 7.85
C LEU A 128 8.37 -7.94 7.98
N ARG A 129 9.44 -7.16 7.81
CA ARG A 129 10.84 -7.61 7.90
C ARG A 129 11.66 -6.64 8.76
N ALA A 130 12.56 -7.16 9.59
CA ALA A 130 13.41 -6.30 10.42
C ALA A 130 14.40 -5.56 9.52
N ASP A 131 14.82 -4.35 9.90
CA ASP A 131 15.78 -3.55 9.12
C ASP A 131 17.07 -4.34 8.83
N GLU A 132 17.61 -5.02 9.84
CA GLU A 132 18.84 -5.81 9.70
C GLU A 132 18.68 -6.99 8.73
N ASP A 133 17.59 -7.76 8.85
CA ASP A 133 17.35 -8.93 8.00
C ASP A 133 17.07 -8.52 6.55
N GLN A 134 16.33 -7.42 6.37
CA GLN A 134 16.02 -6.93 5.04
C GLN A 134 17.27 -6.37 4.35
N ARG A 135 18.12 -5.62 5.05
CA ARG A 135 19.40 -5.14 4.51
C ARG A 135 20.41 -6.26 4.27
N ARG A 136 20.40 -7.32 5.10
CA ARG A 136 21.22 -8.52 4.87
C ARG A 136 20.83 -9.24 3.58
N ALA A 137 19.52 -9.37 3.33
CA ALA A 137 19.00 -9.98 2.12
C ALA A 137 19.17 -9.07 0.88
N CYS A 138 19.08 -7.75 1.07
CA CYS A 138 19.12 -6.76 0.00
C CYS A 138 20.12 -5.63 0.36
N PRO A 139 21.44 -5.85 0.18
CA PRO A 139 22.46 -4.88 0.59
C PRO A 139 22.39 -3.53 -0.13
N GLY A 140 21.76 -3.48 -1.31
CA GLY A 140 21.59 -2.27 -2.13
C GLY A 140 20.44 -1.36 -1.71
N LEU A 141 19.71 -1.66 -0.63
CA LEU A 141 18.59 -0.84 -0.18
C LEU A 141 19.04 0.57 0.21
N PRO A 142 18.23 1.60 -0.13
CA PRO A 142 18.57 2.98 0.19
C PRO A 142 18.74 3.18 1.70
N VAL A 143 19.61 4.13 2.03
CA VAL A 143 19.80 4.62 3.40
C VAL A 143 19.20 6.02 3.46
N ASP A 144 18.38 6.27 4.47
CA ASP A 144 17.81 7.60 4.69
C ASP A 144 18.94 8.61 4.96
N THR A 145 18.89 9.75 4.29
CA THR A 145 19.91 10.80 4.42
C THR A 145 19.71 11.63 5.70
N ALA A 146 18.54 11.57 6.33
CA ALA A 146 18.28 12.26 7.58
C ALA A 146 19.08 11.61 8.73
N PRO A 147 19.88 12.39 9.49
CA PRO A 147 20.71 11.85 10.56
C PRO A 147 19.90 11.05 11.59
N GLY A 148 20.35 9.81 11.85
CA GLY A 148 19.77 8.92 12.87
C GLY A 148 18.42 8.29 12.50
N ARG A 149 17.84 8.61 11.34
CA ARG A 149 16.58 8.03 10.90
C ARG A 149 16.82 6.62 10.35
N ARG A 150 16.19 5.62 10.96
CA ARG A 150 16.21 4.22 10.52
C ARG A 150 14.79 3.69 10.37
N PRO A 151 14.55 2.74 9.45
CA PRO A 151 13.30 2.00 9.43
C PRO A 151 13.08 1.27 10.75
N GLU A 152 11.87 1.30 11.28
CA GLU A 152 11.46 0.40 12.38
C GLU A 152 11.34 -1.02 11.85
N PHE A 153 10.85 -1.17 10.62
CA PHE A 153 10.81 -2.40 9.83
C PHE A 153 10.63 -2.05 8.35
N TRP A 154 10.70 -3.06 7.50
CA TRP A 154 10.38 -2.99 6.09
C TRP A 154 9.11 -3.75 5.81
N VAL A 155 8.31 -3.23 4.88
CA VAL A 155 7.21 -3.98 4.28
C VAL A 155 7.72 -4.58 2.99
N HIS A 156 7.65 -5.89 2.88
CA HIS A 156 8.12 -6.66 1.75
C HIS A 156 6.92 -7.33 1.08
N ILE A 157 6.74 -7.08 -0.20
CA ILE A 157 5.53 -7.47 -0.94
C ILE A 157 5.93 -8.35 -2.11
N THR A 158 5.36 -9.55 -2.14
CA THR A 158 5.36 -10.40 -3.32
C THR A 158 4.20 -9.94 -4.22
N VAL A 159 4.51 -9.49 -5.42
CA VAL A 159 3.54 -9.06 -6.43
C VAL A 159 2.80 -10.27 -6.98
N GLU A 160 1.48 -10.19 -6.98
CA GLU A 160 0.58 -11.18 -7.56
C GLU A 160 0.03 -10.69 -8.90
N GLU A 161 -0.29 -9.40 -8.99
CA GLU A 161 -0.73 -8.76 -10.23
C GLU A 161 -0.41 -7.26 -10.25
N ALA A 162 -0.28 -6.72 -11.47
CA ALA A 162 -0.12 -5.30 -11.71
C ALA A 162 -0.85 -4.88 -12.99
N TYR A 163 -1.49 -3.71 -12.97
CA TYR A 163 -2.21 -3.19 -14.12
C TYR A 163 -2.36 -1.67 -14.09
N VAL A 164 -2.59 -1.12 -15.27
CA VAL A 164 -2.71 0.33 -15.47
C VAL A 164 -4.08 0.83 -14.99
N HIS A 165 -4.07 1.93 -14.26
CA HIS A 165 -5.22 2.80 -14.11
C HIS A 165 -5.20 3.88 -15.20
N CYS A 166 -6.25 3.93 -16.01
CA CYS A 166 -6.29 4.79 -17.19
C CYS A 166 -6.24 6.29 -16.83
N SER A 167 -5.68 7.09 -17.74
CA SER A 167 -5.41 8.52 -17.55
C SER A 167 -6.64 9.43 -17.64
N LYS A 168 -7.79 8.90 -18.07
CA LYS A 168 -8.97 9.68 -18.50
C LYS A 168 -9.43 10.76 -17.51
N HIS A 169 -9.27 10.53 -16.21
CA HIS A 169 -9.72 11.46 -15.16
C HIS A 169 -8.63 11.83 -14.15
N ILE A 170 -7.36 11.57 -14.48
CA ILE A 170 -6.25 11.98 -13.62
C ILE A 170 -5.99 13.47 -13.90
N PRO A 171 -6.16 14.38 -12.91
CA PRO A 171 -5.94 15.80 -13.13
C PRO A 171 -4.46 16.09 -13.33
N HIS A 172 -4.16 17.14 -14.11
CA HIS A 172 -2.82 17.71 -14.12
C HIS A 172 -2.61 18.57 -12.87
N LEU A 173 -1.56 18.28 -12.12
CA LEU A 173 -1.10 19.06 -10.98
C LEU A 173 0.28 19.64 -11.29
N GLU A 174 0.51 20.89 -10.88
CA GLU A 174 1.83 21.51 -10.96
C GLU A 174 2.50 21.45 -9.57
N PRO A 175 3.69 20.84 -9.44
CA PRO A 175 4.43 20.86 -8.18
C PRO A 175 4.74 22.29 -7.77
N ALA A 176 4.29 22.68 -6.58
CA ALA A 176 4.53 24.00 -6.01
C ALA A 176 5.18 23.90 -4.63
N PRO A 177 6.02 24.88 -4.23
CA PRO A 177 6.53 24.95 -2.87
C PRO A 177 5.38 24.92 -1.86
N ARG A 178 5.54 24.14 -0.78
CA ARG A 178 4.52 24.08 0.27
C ARG A 178 4.32 25.49 0.86
N PRO A 179 3.09 26.05 0.79
CA PRO A 179 2.86 27.39 1.31
C PRO A 179 3.05 27.42 2.83
N ARG A 180 3.40 28.59 3.36
CA ARG A 180 3.43 28.79 4.82
C ARG A 180 2.07 28.44 5.40
N GLN A 181 2.09 27.76 6.54
CA GLN A 181 0.87 27.38 7.24
C GLN A 181 0.07 28.64 7.59
N ARG A 182 -1.20 28.67 7.16
CA ARG A 182 -2.11 29.77 7.50
C ARG A 182 -2.40 29.71 9.00
N ALA A 183 -2.47 30.86 9.66
CA ALA A 183 -2.69 30.95 11.10
C ALA A 183 -4.06 30.39 11.55
N ASP A 184 -5.05 30.38 10.65
CA ASP A 184 -6.40 29.87 10.86
C ASP A 184 -6.56 28.39 10.53
N ARG A 185 -5.47 27.68 10.17
CA ARG A 185 -5.54 26.25 9.89
C ARG A 185 -5.81 25.46 11.19
N PRO A 186 -6.85 24.62 11.26
CA PRO A 186 -7.07 23.73 12.41
C PRO A 186 -5.90 22.77 12.65
N ARG A 187 -5.77 22.27 13.87
CA ARG A 187 -4.88 21.12 14.13
C ARG A 187 -5.46 19.87 13.48
N ASP A 188 -4.61 18.91 13.14
CA ASP A 188 -5.01 17.73 12.37
C ASP A 188 -6.20 16.98 13.02
N GLY A 189 -6.20 16.81 14.35
CA GLY A 189 -7.30 16.16 15.08
C GLY A 189 -8.58 16.98 15.24
N GLU A 190 -8.62 18.22 14.75
CA GLU A 190 -9.80 19.10 14.77
C GLU A 190 -10.54 19.08 13.42
N TYR A 191 -9.95 18.49 12.38
CA TYR A 191 -10.63 18.30 11.11
C TYR A 191 -11.74 17.25 11.23
N PHE A 192 -12.89 17.53 10.61
CA PHE A 192 -14.04 16.61 10.49
C PHE A 192 -14.62 16.09 11.82
N VAL A 193 -14.40 16.81 12.93
CA VAL A 193 -14.99 16.46 14.24
C VAL A 193 -16.42 16.97 14.32
N ALA A 194 -17.38 16.07 14.55
CA ALA A 194 -18.78 16.43 14.70
C ALA A 194 -19.04 17.22 16.01
N PRO A 195 -19.75 18.37 15.96
CA PRO A 195 -20.29 18.99 17.16
C PRO A 195 -21.22 18.00 17.88
N GLY A 196 -21.02 17.77 19.17
CA GLY A 196 -21.88 16.87 19.96
C GLY A 196 -21.41 15.42 20.10
N GLY A 197 -20.22 15.05 19.61
CA GLY A 197 -19.48 13.93 20.17
C GLY A 197 -19.95 12.52 19.77
N LEU A 198 -20.26 12.29 18.50
CA LEU A 198 -20.21 10.92 17.97
C LEU A 198 -18.78 10.39 18.20
N ARG A 199 -18.63 9.45 19.14
CA ARG A 199 -17.35 8.86 19.52
C ARG A 199 -17.31 7.42 19.06
N ALA A 200 -16.21 7.05 18.41
CA ALA A 200 -15.86 5.66 18.22
C ALA A 200 -15.75 4.95 19.60
N PRO A 201 -15.87 3.62 19.64
CA PRO A 201 -15.55 2.84 20.84
C PRO A 201 -14.21 3.26 21.43
N ALA A 202 -14.10 3.22 22.76
CA ALA A 202 -12.86 3.59 23.44
C ALA A 202 -11.73 2.65 23.00
N TYR A 203 -10.58 3.22 22.68
CA TYR A 203 -9.35 2.45 22.48
C TYR A 203 -9.01 1.72 23.78
N GLY A 204 -8.75 0.42 23.67
CA GLY A 204 -8.46 -0.45 24.80
C GLY A 204 -7.47 -1.54 24.42
N PRO A 205 -6.89 -2.24 25.40
CA PRO A 205 -5.96 -3.32 25.12
C PRO A 205 -6.64 -4.44 24.34
N VAL A 206 -5.88 -5.12 23.48
CA VAL A 206 -6.35 -6.33 22.79
C VAL A 206 -6.66 -7.41 23.84
N PRO A 207 -7.89 -7.96 23.89
CA PRO A 207 -8.20 -9.06 24.80
C PRO A 207 -7.32 -10.28 24.50
N PRO A 208 -6.75 -10.97 25.52
CA PRO A 208 -5.83 -12.09 25.30
C PRO A 208 -6.40 -13.22 24.44
N ALA A 209 -7.71 -13.43 24.47
CA ALA A 209 -8.42 -14.45 23.70
C ALA A 209 -8.61 -14.10 22.22
N GLN A 210 -8.36 -12.84 21.82
CA GLN A 210 -8.55 -12.32 20.47
C GLN A 210 -7.24 -11.91 19.80
N ALA A 211 -6.10 -12.01 20.50
CA ALA A 211 -4.81 -11.66 19.93
C ALA A 211 -4.36 -12.77 18.96
N PRO A 212 -4.36 -12.55 17.64
CA PRO A 212 -3.73 -13.49 16.73
C PRO A 212 -2.22 -13.55 17.03
N PRO A 213 -1.53 -14.65 16.71
CA PRO A 213 -0.08 -14.70 16.81
C PRO A 213 0.54 -13.69 15.84
N VAL A 214 0.97 -12.55 16.36
CA VAL A 214 1.67 -11.52 15.58
C VAL A 214 3.15 -11.90 15.48
N THR A 215 3.62 -12.13 14.27
CA THR A 215 5.07 -12.26 14.03
C THR A 215 5.66 -10.88 13.75
N TYR A 216 6.04 -10.17 14.81
CA TYR A 216 6.80 -8.93 14.66
C TYR A 216 8.28 -9.25 14.39
N PRO A 217 8.89 -8.67 13.35
CA PRO A 217 10.27 -8.95 13.05
C PRO A 217 11.23 -8.23 14.02
N GLY A 218 12.07 -8.98 14.73
CA GLY A 218 13.12 -8.43 15.60
C GLY A 218 12.99 -8.70 17.11
N GLY A 219 12.02 -9.52 17.53
CA GLY A 219 11.73 -9.74 18.95
C GLY A 219 11.03 -8.54 19.59
N ALA A 220 10.21 -8.77 20.61
CA ALA A 220 9.54 -7.69 21.31
C ALA A 220 10.59 -6.74 21.91
N ARG A 221 10.59 -5.46 21.53
CA ARG A 221 11.19 -4.43 22.37
C ARG A 221 10.27 -4.31 23.59
N VAL A 222 10.69 -4.93 24.70
CA VAL A 222 10.09 -4.77 26.03
C VAL A 222 10.16 -3.32 26.45
#